data_AF-A0A1F6BG37-F1
#
_entry.id   AF-A0A1F6BG37-F1
#
_cell.length_a   1.000
_cell.length_b   1.000
_cell.length_c   1.000
_cell.angle_alpha   90.00
_cell.angle_beta   90.00
_cell.angle_gamma   90.00
#
_symmetry.space_group_name_H-M   'P 1'
#
loop_
_entity.id
_entity.type
_entity.pdbx_description
1 polymer ?
#
loop_
_entity_poly.entity_id
_entity_poly.type
_entity_poly.pdbx_seq_one_letter_code
_entity_poly.pdbx_strand_id
1 'polypeptide(L)'
;MDISFVNQSSFRLRGKLAMVIVDQKSLRVEDRAGGAPYQIRGPGEYEVKGVGVIGLSAAGTTIYRIEIDGVSVLYLGGLTQPLTSDQVDLLDGVDVLIVPVGVPSVIKEIEPSIVIPTQYDPHGLSAFLKEFGKDDVAPQPKLSVTRDKLPEQLEVVVLA
;
A
#
# COMPACT_ATOMS: atom_id res chain seq x y z
N MET A 1 1.11 -0.83 -13.56
CA MET A 1 1.87 -0.06 -12.55
C MET A 1 3.01 -0.91 -11.99
N ASP A 2 4.12 -0.28 -11.60
CA ASP A 2 5.17 -0.92 -10.78
C ASP A 2 5.13 -0.40 -9.34
N ILE A 3 5.31 -1.28 -8.35
CA ILE A 3 5.47 -0.97 -6.93
C ILE A 3 6.90 -1.36 -6.53
N SER A 4 7.64 -0.45 -5.91
CA SER A 4 9.01 -0.73 -5.43
C SER A 4 9.23 -0.13 -4.04
N PHE A 5 9.99 -0.84 -3.21
CA PHE A 5 10.52 -0.30 -1.96
C PHE A 5 11.59 0.76 -2.27
N VAL A 6 11.60 1.87 -1.53
CA VAL A 6 12.58 2.96 -1.72
C VAL A 6 13.58 3.00 -0.58
N ASN A 7 13.08 2.96 0.65
CA ASN A 7 13.85 2.95 1.90
C ASN A 7 12.91 2.49 3.03
N GLN A 8 13.45 2.39 4.25
CA GLN A 8 12.84 1.86 5.50
C GLN A 8 11.32 1.95 5.66
N SER A 9 10.64 2.99 5.15
CA SER A 9 9.18 3.08 5.19
C SER A 9 8.52 3.69 3.94
N SER A 10 9.28 3.89 2.85
CA SER A 10 8.76 4.55 1.66
C SER A 10 8.57 3.58 0.50
N PHE A 11 7.41 3.69 -0.15
CA PHE A 11 7.09 2.94 -1.36
C PHE A 11 6.89 3.89 -2.53
N ARG A 12 7.31 3.44 -3.70
CA ARG A 12 7.09 4.12 -4.97
C ARG A 12 6.09 3.34 -5.80
N LEU A 13 5.02 4.00 -6.20
CA LEU A 13 4.03 3.52 -7.17
C LEU A 13 4.26 4.24 -8.49
N ARG A 14 4.61 3.49 -9.52
CA ARG A 14 4.94 4.02 -10.84
C ARG A 14 3.83 3.67 -11.83
N GLY A 15 2.90 4.60 -12.02
CA GLY A 15 1.85 4.49 -13.03
C GLY A 15 2.29 4.98 -14.41
N LYS A 16 1.42 4.92 -15.41
CA LYS A 16 1.73 5.34 -16.79
C LYS A 16 2.04 6.83 -16.89
N LEU A 17 1.22 7.67 -16.25
CA LEU A 17 1.29 9.13 -16.34
C LEU A 17 1.93 9.79 -15.10
N ALA A 18 1.85 9.13 -13.95
CA ALA A 18 2.31 9.68 -12.68
C ALA A 18 3.21 8.71 -11.91
N MET A 19 3.92 9.27 -10.94
CA MET A 19 4.64 8.52 -9.91
C MET A 19 4.19 9.02 -8.55
N VAL A 20 3.91 8.09 -7.64
CA VAL A 20 3.61 8.38 -6.24
C VAL A 20 4.75 7.87 -5.38
N ILE A 21 5.19 8.67 -4.42
CA ILE A 21 6.06 8.24 -3.32
C ILE A 21 5.25 8.44 -2.05
N VAL A 22 5.01 7.36 -1.30
CA VAL A 22 4.26 7.39 -0.05
C VAL A 22 5.16 6.92 1.09
N ASP A 23 5.09 7.63 2.22
CA ASP A 23 5.74 7.30 3.48
C ASP A 23 4.75 7.46 4.65
N GLN A 24 5.19 7.19 5.89
CA GLN A 24 4.31 7.24 7.07
C GLN A 24 3.65 8.60 7.35
N LYS A 25 4.18 9.70 6.80
CA LYS A 25 3.72 11.07 7.10
C LYS A 25 3.04 11.71 5.90
N SER A 26 3.40 11.30 4.69
CA SER A 26 3.07 12.07 3.51
C SER A 26 3.04 11.24 2.25
N LEU A 27 2.30 11.75 1.27
CA LEU A 27 2.23 11.20 -0.08
C LEU A 27 2.58 12.30 -1.07
N ARG A 28 3.49 12.01 -2.01
CA ARG A 28 3.94 12.92 -3.04
C ARG A 28 3.60 12.38 -4.42
N VAL A 29 2.94 13.20 -5.24
CA VAL A 29 2.56 12.87 -6.62
C VAL A 29 3.36 13.69 -7.62
N GLU A 30 4.00 13.01 -8.56
CA GLU A 30 4.84 13.58 -9.61
C GLU A 30 4.31 13.22 -10.99
N ASP A 31 4.47 14.15 -11.94
CA ASP A 31 4.18 13.88 -13.35
C ASP A 31 5.41 13.23 -13.99
N ARG A 32 5.21 12.25 -14.86
CA ARG A 32 6.27 11.69 -15.71
C ARG A 32 6.85 12.73 -16.70
N ALA A 33 6.08 13.74 -17.08
CA ALA A 33 6.46 14.78 -18.05
C ALA A 33 7.29 15.94 -17.46
N GLY A 34 7.62 15.92 -16.16
CA GLY A 34 8.57 16.89 -15.56
C GLY A 34 7.95 18.12 -14.88
N GLY A 35 6.78 17.99 -14.26
CA GLY A 35 6.14 19.08 -13.50
C GLY A 35 6.50 19.10 -12.00
N ALA A 36 6.15 20.19 -11.32
CA ALA A 36 6.34 20.30 -9.87
C ALA A 36 5.57 19.19 -9.12
N PRO A 37 6.16 18.61 -8.07
CA PRO A 37 5.51 17.60 -7.23
C PRO A 37 4.36 18.22 -6.43
N TYR A 38 3.30 17.45 -6.20
CA TYR A 38 2.22 17.82 -5.28
C TYR A 38 2.34 16.98 -4.01
N GLN A 39 2.24 17.62 -2.85
CA GLN A 39 2.43 16.97 -1.55
C GLN A 39 1.10 16.93 -0.78
N ILE A 40 0.70 15.74 -0.37
CA ILE A 40 -0.44 15.45 0.51
C ILE A 40 0.12 15.06 1.89
N ARG A 41 -0.47 15.60 2.97
CA ARG A 41 0.01 15.44 4.36
C ARG A 41 -1.10 15.15 5.37
N GLY A 42 -2.30 14.79 4.93
CA GLY A 42 -3.42 14.60 5.83
C GLY A 42 -4.62 13.94 5.17
N PRO A 43 -5.69 13.74 5.94
CA PRO A 43 -6.91 13.13 5.45
C PRO A 43 -7.65 14.05 4.48
N GLY A 44 -8.42 13.44 3.59
CA GLY A 44 -9.19 14.11 2.55
C GLY A 44 -9.19 13.32 1.24
N GLU A 45 -10.03 13.77 0.31
CA GLU A 45 -10.07 13.25 -1.05
C GLU A 45 -9.27 14.18 -1.97
N TYR A 46 -8.40 13.59 -2.79
CA TYR A 46 -7.54 14.32 -3.71
C TYR A 46 -7.56 13.62 -5.08
N GLU A 47 -7.55 14.42 -6.14
CA GLU A 47 -7.29 13.96 -7.49
C GLU A 47 -6.14 14.78 -8.08
N VAL A 48 -5.01 14.13 -8.34
CA VAL A 48 -3.79 14.80 -8.77
C VAL A 48 -3.18 14.05 -9.94
N LYS A 49 -3.13 14.69 -11.11
CA LYS A 49 -2.46 14.13 -12.31
C LYS A 49 -2.97 12.73 -12.69
N GLY A 50 -4.28 12.50 -12.55
CA GLY A 50 -4.92 11.20 -12.82
C GLY A 50 -4.65 10.13 -11.75
N VAL A 51 -4.13 10.52 -10.58
CA VAL A 51 -4.05 9.66 -9.39
C VAL A 51 -5.14 10.08 -8.43
N GLY A 52 -6.03 9.16 -8.09
CA GLY A 52 -7.00 9.33 -7.00
C GLY A 52 -6.34 8.99 -5.67
N VAL A 53 -6.57 9.80 -4.63
CA VAL A 53 -6.06 9.53 -3.28
C VAL A 53 -7.17 9.82 -2.27
N ILE A 54 -7.44 8.84 -1.41
CA ILE A 54 -8.26 8.99 -0.22
C ILE A 54 -7.35 8.86 0.99
N GLY A 55 -7.14 9.96 1.70
CA GLY A 55 -6.47 10.00 2.99
C GLY A 55 -7.47 9.83 4.13
N LEU A 56 -7.27 8.86 5.01
CA LEU A 56 -8.13 8.60 6.15
C LEU A 56 -7.36 8.73 7.46
N SER A 57 -7.95 9.41 8.45
CA SER A 57 -7.36 9.52 9.79
C SER A 57 -7.64 8.22 10.56
N ALA A 58 -6.58 7.55 11.02
CA ALA A 58 -6.66 6.31 11.78
C ALA A 58 -5.54 6.22 12.82
N ALA A 59 -5.88 5.91 14.08
CA ALA A 59 -4.94 5.74 15.19
C ALA A 59 -3.86 6.85 15.33
N GLY A 60 -4.22 8.10 15.06
CA GLY A 60 -3.29 9.24 15.15
C GLY A 60 -2.34 9.40 13.96
N THR A 61 -2.53 8.65 12.88
CA THR A 61 -1.83 8.82 11.60
C THR A 61 -2.82 8.98 10.43
N THR A 62 -2.31 9.26 9.23
CA THR A 62 -3.09 9.20 7.99
C THR A 62 -2.67 7.99 7.17
N ILE A 63 -3.64 7.14 6.84
CA ILE A 63 -3.47 6.06 5.87
C ILE A 63 -3.97 6.53 4.49
N TYR A 64 -3.41 5.98 3.42
CA TYR A 64 -3.74 6.43 2.06
C TYR A 64 -4.18 5.27 1.20
N ARG A 65 -5.40 5.34 0.66
CA ARG A 65 -5.82 4.55 -0.50
C ARG A 65 -5.51 5.34 -1.76
N ILE A 66 -4.82 4.72 -2.70
CA ILE A 66 -4.23 5.35 -3.88
C ILE A 66 -4.70 4.58 -5.10
N GLU A 67 -5.41 5.26 -5.99
CA GLU A 67 -5.87 4.69 -7.25
C GLU A 67 -5.01 5.22 -8.40
N ILE A 68 -4.34 4.31 -9.10
CA ILE A 68 -3.42 4.65 -10.19
C ILE A 68 -3.41 3.52 -11.23
N ASP A 69 -3.53 3.89 -12.51
CA ASP A 69 -3.69 2.94 -13.63
C ASP A 69 -4.83 1.91 -13.43
N GLY A 70 -5.89 2.28 -12.70
CA GLY A 70 -7.02 1.40 -12.38
C GLY A 70 -6.71 0.29 -11.38
N VAL A 71 -5.62 0.43 -10.61
CA VAL A 71 -5.27 -0.44 -9.48
C VAL A 71 -5.34 0.38 -8.19
N SER A 72 -6.02 -0.17 -7.19
CA SER A 72 -6.23 0.43 -5.87
C SER A 72 -5.21 -0.11 -4.85
N VAL A 73 -4.38 0.77 -4.30
CA VAL A 73 -3.33 0.44 -3.34
C VAL A 73 -3.62 1.11 -2.00
N LEU A 74 -3.74 0.33 -0.93
CA LEU A 74 -3.87 0.84 0.43
C LEU A 74 -2.52 0.79 1.14
N TYR A 75 -2.04 1.93 1.59
CA TYR A 75 -0.84 2.06 2.41
C TYR A 75 -1.23 2.44 3.85
N LEU A 76 -0.99 1.51 4.78
CA LEU A 76 -1.34 1.69 6.19
C LEU A 76 -0.26 2.42 7.01
N GLY A 77 0.96 2.56 6.48
CA GLY A 77 2.02 3.37 7.09
C GLY A 77 2.22 3.15 8.58
N GLY A 78 2.00 4.19 9.38
CA GLY A 78 2.22 4.18 10.83
C GLY A 78 1.08 3.59 11.66
N LEU A 79 0.16 2.82 11.06
CA LEU A 79 -0.96 2.23 11.79
C LEU A 79 -0.45 1.19 12.81
N THR A 80 -0.90 1.33 14.07
CA THR A 80 -0.49 0.45 15.19
C THR A 80 -1.68 -0.26 15.85
N GLN A 81 -2.89 -0.03 15.36
CA GLN A 81 -4.13 -0.58 15.90
C GLN A 81 -5.04 -1.02 14.73
N PRO A 82 -5.97 -1.96 14.95
CA PRO A 82 -6.97 -2.33 13.94
C PRO A 82 -7.81 -1.13 13.47
N LEU A 83 -8.38 -1.25 12.27
CA LEU A 83 -9.33 -0.26 11.75
C LEU A 83 -10.70 -0.44 12.41
N THR A 84 -11.48 0.62 12.48
CA THR A 84 -12.90 0.52 12.84
C THR A 84 -13.71 0.04 11.64
N SER A 85 -14.89 -0.52 11.86
CA SER A 85 -15.80 -0.94 10.79
C SER A 85 -16.08 0.18 9.78
N ASP A 86 -16.40 1.38 10.26
CA ASP A 86 -16.60 2.56 9.39
C ASP A 86 -15.37 2.89 8.54
N GLN A 87 -14.16 2.66 9.06
CA GLN A 87 -12.93 2.90 8.29
C GLN A 87 -12.72 1.83 7.23
N VAL A 88 -13.03 0.57 7.54
CA VAL A 88 -12.97 -0.55 6.58
C VAL A 88 -13.93 -0.30 5.42
N ASP A 89 -15.17 0.11 5.71
CA ASP A 89 -16.20 0.38 4.70
C ASP A 89 -15.77 1.48 3.72
N LEU A 90 -15.05 2.51 4.19
CA LEU A 90 -14.51 3.59 3.36
C LEU A 90 -13.33 3.15 2.47
N LEU A 91 -12.73 2.01 2.77
CA LEU A 91 -11.54 1.47 2.09
C LEU A 91 -11.88 0.30 1.16
N ASP A 92 -13.14 0.12 0.79
CA ASP A 92 -13.57 -0.95 -0.12
C ASP A 92 -12.84 -0.91 -1.48
N GLY A 93 -12.68 -2.09 -2.08
CA GLY A 93 -12.06 -2.26 -3.40
C GLY A 93 -10.54 -2.04 -3.41
N VAL A 94 -9.82 -2.59 -2.43
CA VAL A 94 -8.35 -2.57 -2.40
C VAL A 94 -7.78 -3.80 -3.10
N ASP A 95 -6.95 -3.58 -4.12
CA ASP A 95 -6.30 -4.67 -4.84
C ASP A 95 -4.96 -5.06 -4.19
N VAL A 96 -4.21 -4.05 -3.70
CA VAL A 96 -2.90 -4.24 -3.07
C VAL A 96 -2.86 -3.56 -1.71
N LEU A 97 -2.55 -4.32 -0.67
CA LEU A 97 -2.41 -3.82 0.69
C LEU A 97 -0.94 -3.81 1.12
N ILE A 98 -0.42 -2.64 1.48
CA ILE A 98 0.89 -2.46 2.11
C ILE A 98 0.67 -2.27 3.61
N VAL A 99 1.03 -3.29 4.39
CA VAL A 99 0.62 -3.44 5.79
C VAL A 99 1.80 -3.71 6.73
N PRO A 100 1.92 -2.99 7.86
CA PRO A 100 2.87 -3.34 8.90
C PRO A 100 2.57 -4.71 9.49
N VAL A 101 3.60 -5.54 9.69
CA VAL A 101 3.44 -6.88 10.30
C VAL A 101 2.82 -6.83 11.72
N GLY A 102 2.87 -5.68 12.39
CA GLY A 102 2.24 -5.47 13.69
C GLY A 102 0.71 -5.35 13.69
N VAL A 103 0.06 -5.23 12.52
CA VAL A 103 -1.42 -5.11 12.40
C VAL A 103 -1.99 -6.06 11.33
N PRO A 104 -1.71 -7.37 11.41
CA PRO A 104 -2.07 -8.32 10.35
C PRO A 104 -3.58 -8.59 10.27
N SER A 105 -4.35 -8.27 11.32
CA SER A 105 -5.80 -8.47 11.35
C SER A 105 -6.54 -7.71 10.24
N VAL A 106 -6.03 -6.53 9.85
CA VAL A 106 -6.61 -5.68 8.81
C VAL A 106 -6.65 -6.38 7.44
N ILE A 107 -5.79 -7.37 7.20
CA ILE A 107 -5.77 -8.12 5.94
C ILE A 107 -7.09 -8.86 5.71
N LYS A 108 -7.69 -9.42 6.78
CA LYS A 108 -8.97 -10.15 6.70
C LYS A 108 -10.16 -9.21 6.53
N GLU A 109 -10.05 -7.97 7.00
CA GLU A 109 -11.10 -6.97 6.88
C GLU A 109 -11.13 -6.33 5.49
N ILE A 110 -9.95 -6.14 4.89
CA ILE A 110 -9.78 -5.48 3.58
C ILE A 110 -9.89 -6.47 2.40
N GLU A 111 -9.62 -7.76 2.64
CA GLU A 111 -9.65 -8.83 1.62
C GLU A 111 -8.91 -8.48 0.30
N PRO A 112 -7.63 -8.02 0.35
CA PRO A 112 -6.90 -7.61 -0.84
C PRO A 112 -6.51 -8.82 -1.71
N SER A 113 -6.22 -8.60 -2.99
CA SER A 113 -5.62 -9.64 -3.85
C SER A 113 -4.14 -9.86 -3.55
N ILE A 114 -3.40 -8.79 -3.24
CA ILE A 114 -1.96 -8.84 -2.95
C ILE A 114 -1.66 -8.15 -1.61
N VAL A 115 -0.77 -8.75 -0.83
CA VAL A 115 -0.27 -8.19 0.44
C VAL A 115 1.23 -7.99 0.39
N ILE A 116 1.69 -6.80 0.80
CA ILE A 116 3.09 -6.44 0.91
C ILE A 116 3.37 -6.08 2.38
N PRO A 117 4.07 -6.95 3.14
CA PRO A 117 4.41 -6.67 4.53
C PRO A 117 5.46 -5.56 4.64
N THR A 118 5.43 -4.81 5.74
CA THR A 118 6.41 -3.77 6.09
C THR A 118 6.68 -3.76 7.61
N GLN A 119 7.71 -3.02 8.05
CA GLN A 119 8.07 -2.81 9.46
C GLN A 119 8.30 -4.12 10.23
N TYR A 120 9.06 -5.04 9.64
CA TYR A 120 9.38 -6.34 10.22
C TYR A 120 10.89 -6.50 10.43
N ASP A 121 11.24 -7.38 11.37
CA ASP A 121 12.54 -8.05 11.42
C ASP A 121 12.41 -9.45 10.79
N PRO A 122 13.51 -10.23 10.66
CA PRO A 122 13.45 -11.57 10.08
C PRO A 122 12.50 -12.53 10.83
N HIS A 123 12.34 -12.39 12.15
CA HIS A 123 11.46 -13.24 12.94
C HIS A 123 9.99 -12.89 12.72
N GLY A 124 9.66 -11.59 12.73
CA GLY A 124 8.32 -11.08 12.45
C GLY A 124 7.88 -11.42 11.03
N LEU A 125 8.75 -11.29 10.04
CA LEU A 125 8.44 -11.70 8.67
C LEU A 125 8.16 -13.20 8.59
N SER A 126 9.01 -14.04 9.20
CA SER A 126 8.79 -15.49 9.19
C SER A 126 7.46 -15.88 9.85
N ALA A 127 7.09 -15.26 10.97
CA ALA A 127 5.81 -15.48 11.62
C ALA A 127 4.63 -15.05 10.72
N PHE A 128 4.72 -13.86 10.11
CA PHE A 128 3.72 -13.35 9.19
C PHE A 128 3.50 -14.28 7.99
N LEU A 129 4.57 -14.72 7.33
CA LEU A 129 4.48 -15.62 6.18
C LEU A 129 3.81 -16.95 6.53
N LYS A 130 4.10 -17.51 7.72
CA LYS A 130 3.48 -18.75 8.21
C LYS A 130 1.98 -18.64 8.42
N GLU A 131 1.47 -17.48 8.83
CA GLU A 131 0.02 -17.25 8.93
C GLU A 131 -0.69 -17.41 7.57
N PHE A 132 0.03 -17.17 6.48
CA PHE A 132 -0.44 -17.35 5.11
C PHE A 132 0.05 -18.65 4.47
N GLY A 133 0.59 -19.59 5.25
CA GLY A 133 1.08 -20.88 4.76
C GLY A 133 2.27 -20.78 3.80
N LYS A 134 3.05 -19.70 3.90
CA LYS A 134 4.27 -19.51 3.11
C LYS A 134 5.50 -19.62 4.01
N ASP A 135 6.52 -20.34 3.58
CA ASP A 135 7.75 -20.52 4.36
C ASP A 135 8.95 -19.71 3.82
N ASP A 136 9.00 -19.46 2.50
CA ASP A 136 10.20 -18.88 1.87
C ASP A 136 9.83 -17.99 0.67
N VAL A 137 9.28 -16.80 0.96
CA VAL A 137 9.00 -15.78 -0.07
C VAL A 137 10.25 -14.95 -0.31
N ALA A 138 10.91 -15.19 -1.45
CA ALA A 138 12.10 -14.44 -1.84
C ALA A 138 11.79 -12.94 -2.01
N PRO A 139 12.55 -12.04 -1.36
CA PRO A 139 12.41 -10.60 -1.60
C PRO A 139 12.72 -10.22 -3.04
N GLN A 140 11.93 -9.30 -3.60
CA GLN A 140 12.12 -8.81 -4.96
C GLN A 140 12.18 -7.27 -5.02
N PRO A 141 12.91 -6.68 -5.98
CA PRO A 141 13.09 -5.23 -6.05
C PRO A 141 11.83 -4.46 -6.48
N LYS A 142 10.88 -5.15 -7.11
CA LYS A 142 9.63 -4.57 -7.59
C LYS A 142 8.53 -5.61 -7.77
N LEU A 143 7.29 -5.15 -7.68
CA LEU A 143 6.09 -5.85 -8.13
C LEU A 143 5.51 -5.11 -9.34
N SER A 144 5.28 -5.80 -10.45
CA SER A 144 4.57 -5.25 -11.60
C SER A 144 3.13 -5.79 -11.59
N VAL A 145 2.14 -4.89 -11.51
CA VAL A 145 0.73 -5.25 -11.38
C VAL A 145 -0.16 -4.43 -12.33
N THR A 146 -1.18 -5.08 -12.88
CA THR A 146 -2.24 -4.47 -13.69
C THR A 146 -3.58 -5.08 -13.28
N ARG A 147 -4.67 -4.34 -13.48
CA ARG A 147 -6.01 -4.75 -13.03
C ARG A 147 -6.46 -6.12 -13.55
N ASP A 148 -6.05 -6.45 -14.78
CA ASP A 148 -6.34 -7.71 -15.48
C ASP A 148 -5.47 -8.89 -15.03
N LYS A 149 -4.41 -8.64 -14.25
CA LYS A 149 -3.44 -9.66 -13.80
C LYS A 149 -3.38 -9.78 -12.28
N LEU A 150 -4.44 -9.38 -11.59
CA LEU A 150 -4.55 -9.63 -10.16
C LEU A 150 -4.76 -11.12 -9.92
N PRO A 151 -4.12 -11.69 -8.88
CA PRO A 151 -4.26 -13.11 -8.59
C PRO A 151 -5.68 -13.42 -8.09
N GLU A 152 -6.18 -14.61 -8.41
CA GLU A 152 -7.49 -15.09 -7.92
C GLU A 152 -7.47 -15.44 -6.42
N GLN A 153 -6.28 -15.72 -5.88
CA GLN A 153 -6.06 -16.03 -4.46
C GLN A 153 -5.08 -15.02 -3.87
N LEU A 154 -5.21 -14.77 -2.57
CA LEU A 154 -4.34 -13.86 -1.84
C LEU A 154 -2.86 -14.19 -2.04
N GLU A 155 -2.10 -13.24 -2.57
CA GLU A 155 -0.66 -13.38 -2.79
C GLU A 155 0.13 -12.45 -1.86
N VAL A 156 0.94 -13.03 -0.98
CA VAL A 156 1.96 -12.27 -0.23
C VAL A 156 3.22 -12.08 -1.08
N VAL A 157 3.67 -10.82 -1.24
CA VAL A 157 4.85 -10.39 -1.99
C VAL A 157 5.78 -9.60 -1.07
N VAL A 158 7.07 -9.97 -1.01
CA VAL A 158 8.07 -9.26 -0.19
C VAL A 158 8.90 -8.34 -1.09
N LEU A 159 8.93 -7.04 -0.78
CA LEU A 159 9.77 -6.06 -1.49
C LEU A 159 10.99 -5.65 -0.66
N ALA A 160 12.16 -5.59 -1.30
CA ALA A 160 13.44 -5.16 -0.69
C ALA A 160 14.36 -4.45 -1.69
#